data_AF-A0A560ZDU5-F1
#
_entry.id   AF-A0A560ZDU5-F1
#
_cell.length_a   1.000
_cell.length_b   1.000
_cell.length_c   1.000
_cell.angle_alpha   90.00
_cell.angle_beta   90.00
_cell.angle_gamma   90.00
#
_symmetry.space_group_name_H-M   'P 1'
#
loop_
_entity.id
_entity.type
_entity.pdbx_description
1 polymer ?
#
loop_
_entity_poly.entity_id
_entity_poly.type
_entity_poly.pdbx_seq_one_letter_code
_entity_poly.pdbx_strand_id
1 'polypeptide(L)'
;MFCRPDTGGISGLTAMQVIGTPGAWTGFYVRAYDVNTNKPNGRYFAGTFGAQPVATYGMQLWDGASKLLFDSGTPTALFTRAFQSWAYVRSETTPTGSTRSFYTVPFNFPENEYMLINTFGMNMLTGAGSGRLVKTLWSFSAGTLYAVTDGFSNPFVFFLPAVFAKLSV
;
A
#
# COMPACT_ATOMS: atom_id res chain seq x y z
N MET A 1 4.46 3.23 4.09
CA MET A 1 4.87 3.19 2.68
C MET A 1 3.66 3.28 1.79
N PHE A 2 3.73 4.16 0.81
CA PHE A 2 2.79 4.30 -0.28
C PHE A 2 3.46 3.85 -1.57
N CYS A 3 2.68 3.29 -2.49
CA CYS A 3 3.18 2.77 -3.75
C CYS A 3 2.31 3.18 -4.93
N ARG A 4 2.96 3.31 -6.07
CA ARG A 4 2.35 3.33 -7.40
C ARG A 4 3.30 2.60 -8.35
N PRO A 5 2.97 1.37 -8.77
CA PRO A 5 3.74 0.68 -9.80
C PRO A 5 3.78 1.47 -11.11
N ASP A 6 4.79 1.22 -11.94
CA ASP A 6 4.85 1.79 -13.28
C ASP A 6 3.67 1.32 -14.15
N THR A 7 3.21 2.22 -15.00
CA THR A 7 2.15 1.95 -15.99
C THR A 7 2.70 1.09 -17.12
N GLY A 8 1.87 0.19 -17.67
CA GLY A 8 2.25 -0.61 -18.86
C GLY A 8 2.00 -2.11 -18.75
N GLY A 9 1.12 -2.55 -17.86
CA GLY A 9 0.76 -3.97 -17.73
C GLY A 9 0.03 -4.27 -16.43
N ILE A 10 0.18 -5.50 -15.97
CA ILE A 10 -0.33 -5.97 -14.67
C ILE A 10 0.81 -5.99 -13.67
N SER A 11 0.71 -5.18 -12.62
CA SER A 11 1.69 -5.11 -11.55
C SER A 11 1.05 -5.65 -10.27
N GLY A 12 1.52 -6.80 -9.79
CA GLY A 12 1.06 -7.37 -8.53
C GLY A 12 2.11 -7.21 -7.44
N LEU A 13 1.74 -6.66 -6.27
CA LEU A 13 2.66 -6.43 -5.16
C LEU A 13 2.20 -7.15 -3.89
N THR A 14 3.13 -7.73 -3.15
CA THR A 14 2.87 -8.48 -1.89
C THR A 14 4.07 -8.40 -0.94
N ALA A 15 3.88 -8.87 0.30
CA ALA A 15 4.95 -9.08 1.27
C ALA A 15 5.76 -7.80 1.54
N MET A 16 5.03 -6.68 1.66
CA MET A 16 5.60 -5.41 2.03
C MET A 16 6.23 -5.53 3.42
N GLN A 17 7.49 -5.14 3.56
CA GLN A 17 8.15 -5.07 4.86
C GLN A 17 9.07 -3.86 4.96
N VAL A 18 9.12 -3.28 6.15
CA VAL A 18 10.09 -2.27 6.55
C VAL A 18 11.33 -3.01 7.06
N ILE A 19 12.51 -2.65 6.58
CA ILE A 19 13.81 -3.22 6.96
C ILE A 19 14.49 -2.30 7.97
N GLY A 20 15.09 -2.87 9.00
CA GLY A 20 15.69 -2.15 10.12
C GLY A 20 14.83 -2.22 11.38
N THR A 21 15.04 -1.28 12.30
CA THR A 21 14.31 -1.23 13.58
C THR A 21 13.58 0.10 13.74
N PRO A 22 12.60 0.20 14.66
CA PRO A 22 11.99 1.48 15.01
C PRO A 22 13.07 2.51 15.38
N GLY A 23 13.10 3.65 14.69
CA GLY A 23 14.12 4.69 14.88
C GLY A 23 15.42 4.49 14.09
N ALA A 24 15.65 3.32 13.49
CA ALA A 24 16.80 3.03 12.62
C ALA A 24 16.34 2.26 11.36
N TRP A 25 15.46 2.90 10.59
CA TRP A 25 14.96 2.40 9.33
C TRP A 25 16.07 2.41 8.26
N THR A 26 16.30 1.29 7.58
CA THR A 26 17.35 1.18 6.55
C THR A 26 16.81 0.96 5.14
N GLY A 27 15.51 0.64 4.99
CA GLY A 27 14.89 0.49 3.69
C GLY A 27 13.61 -0.32 3.73
N PHE A 28 13.07 -0.67 2.58
CA PHE A 28 11.86 -1.46 2.48
C PHE A 28 12.00 -2.53 1.40
N TYR A 29 11.19 -3.57 1.52
CA TYR A 29 11.08 -4.62 0.53
C TYR A 29 9.63 -4.80 0.11
N VAL A 30 9.42 -5.02 -1.18
CA VAL A 30 8.16 -5.41 -1.79
C VAL A 30 8.46 -6.52 -2.80
N ARG A 31 7.61 -7.52 -2.86
CA ARG A 31 7.74 -8.64 -3.79
C ARG A 31 6.72 -8.52 -4.92
N ALA A 32 7.13 -8.90 -6.13
CA ALA A 32 6.17 -9.21 -7.19
C ALA A 32 5.26 -10.36 -6.76
N TYR A 33 3.97 -10.24 -7.02
CA TYR A 33 2.97 -11.25 -6.70
C TYR A 33 3.27 -12.58 -7.39
N ASP A 34 3.59 -12.54 -8.68
CA ASP A 34 3.77 -13.71 -9.53
C ASP A 34 4.86 -13.44 -10.58
N VAL A 35 5.49 -14.50 -11.09
CA VAL A 35 6.53 -14.41 -12.12
C VAL A 35 6.04 -13.79 -13.43
N ASN A 36 4.73 -13.88 -13.68
CA ASN A 36 4.07 -13.32 -14.87
C ASN A 36 3.59 -11.87 -14.67
N THR A 37 3.78 -11.29 -13.48
CA THR A 37 3.50 -9.87 -13.25
C THR A 37 4.75 -9.02 -13.43
N ASN A 38 4.54 -7.75 -13.76
CA ASN A 38 5.63 -6.78 -13.84
C ASN A 38 6.42 -6.77 -12.52
N LYS A 39 7.74 -6.59 -12.64
CA LYS A 39 8.62 -6.39 -11.50
C LYS A 39 8.11 -5.20 -10.66
N PRO A 40 8.40 -5.13 -9.35
CA PRO A 40 7.86 -4.10 -8.45
C PRO A 40 8.52 -2.72 -8.66
N ASN A 41 8.78 -2.35 -9.91
CA ASN A 41 9.22 -1.04 -10.32
C ASN A 41 8.07 -0.04 -10.22
N GLY A 42 8.40 1.19 -9.86
CA GLY A 42 7.43 2.22 -9.65
C GLY A 42 7.93 3.27 -8.67
N ARG A 43 7.00 4.11 -8.26
CA ARG A 43 7.26 5.20 -7.34
C ARG A 43 6.73 4.81 -5.96
N TYR A 44 7.58 5.02 -4.97
CA TYR A 44 7.29 4.72 -3.57
C TYR A 44 7.67 5.90 -2.72
N PHE A 45 6.92 6.13 -1.65
CA PHE A 45 7.35 7.07 -0.62
C PHE A 45 6.98 6.57 0.77
N ALA A 46 7.77 6.98 1.75
CA ALA A 46 7.48 6.77 3.16
C ALA A 46 6.76 8.01 3.69
N GLY A 47 5.55 7.84 4.23
CA GLY A 47 4.99 8.84 5.14
C GLY A 47 5.74 8.71 6.46
N THR A 48 6.71 9.58 6.70
CA THR A 48 7.45 9.67 7.97
C THR A 48 6.97 10.87 8.76
N PHE A 49 6.99 10.75 10.10
CA PHE A 49 6.75 11.87 11.00
C PHE A 49 8.11 12.48 11.36
N GLY A 50 8.49 13.52 10.64
CA GLY A 50 9.73 14.25 10.88
C GLY A 50 9.76 15.52 10.06
N ALA A 51 9.74 16.67 10.73
CA ALA A 51 9.83 17.96 10.09
C ALA A 51 11.28 18.33 9.77
N GLN A 52 11.47 19.13 8.73
CA GLN A 52 12.73 19.80 8.41
C GLN A 52 12.47 21.30 8.35
N PRO A 53 13.33 22.16 8.90
CA PRO A 53 13.11 23.61 8.94
C PRO A 53 13.43 24.24 7.57
N VAL A 54 12.59 23.97 6.57
CA VAL A 54 12.84 24.36 5.17
C VAL A 54 11.94 25.50 4.71
N ALA A 55 10.87 25.84 5.44
CA ALA A 55 10.03 26.97 5.11
C ALA A 55 10.78 28.31 5.29
N THR A 56 10.75 29.17 4.28
CA THR A 56 11.17 30.59 4.42
C THR A 56 10.14 31.41 5.19
N TYR A 57 8.85 31.07 5.03
CA TYR A 57 7.71 31.69 5.71
C TYR A 57 6.69 30.62 6.07
N GLY A 58 6.00 30.76 7.22
CA GLY A 58 4.90 29.90 7.62
C GLY A 58 4.90 29.51 9.10
N MET A 59 4.47 28.28 9.39
CA MET A 59 4.29 27.78 10.76
C MET A 59 5.28 26.66 11.06
N GLN A 60 5.93 26.77 12.23
CA GLN A 60 6.70 25.69 12.84
C GLN A 60 6.12 25.35 14.21
N LEU A 61 6.09 24.07 14.54
CA LEU A 61 5.78 23.57 15.89
C LEU A 61 7.02 22.91 16.47
N TRP A 62 7.35 23.25 17.70
CA TRP A 62 8.49 22.72 18.44
C TRP A 62 8.00 22.08 19.74
N ASP A 63 8.65 21.01 20.19
CA ASP A 63 8.44 20.50 21.55
C ASP A 63 9.23 21.32 22.59
N GLY A 64 9.01 21.02 23.88
CA GLY A 64 9.69 21.70 24.98
C GLY A 64 11.21 21.44 25.05
N ALA A 65 11.73 20.49 24.26
CA ALA A 65 13.15 20.19 24.14
C ALA A 65 13.78 20.78 22.86
N SER A 66 13.08 21.72 22.20
CA SER A 66 13.51 22.34 20.94
C SER A 66 13.68 21.37 19.77
N LYS A 67 12.95 20.25 19.77
CA LYS A 67 12.84 19.38 18.60
C LYS A 67 11.72 19.88 17.70
N LEU A 68 12.02 20.07 16.42
CA LEU A 68 11.03 20.45 15.41
C LEU A 68 10.04 19.30 15.21
N LEU A 69 8.75 19.56 15.44
CA LEU A 69 7.65 18.62 15.28
C LEU A 69 6.93 18.80 13.93
N PHE A 70 6.81 20.04 13.47
CA PHE A 70 6.14 20.41 12.23
C PHE A 70 6.80 21.62 11.60
N ASP A 71 6.88 21.67 10.27
CA ASP A 71 7.25 22.83 9.47
C ASP A 71 6.39 22.85 8.21
N SER A 72 5.80 24.00 7.89
CA SER A 72 4.87 24.14 6.76
C SER A 72 5.50 23.94 5.39
N GLY A 73 6.82 23.97 5.27
CA GLY A 73 7.56 23.71 4.04
C GLY A 73 7.99 22.25 3.90
N THR A 74 7.81 21.41 4.92
CA THR A 74 8.13 19.98 4.82
C THR A 74 7.11 19.28 3.91
N PRO A 75 7.53 18.55 2.86
CA PRO A 75 6.62 17.77 2.03
C PRO A 75 5.80 16.77 2.86
N THR A 76 4.49 16.75 2.64
CA THR A 76 3.56 15.87 3.37
C THR A 76 2.80 14.94 2.43
N ALA A 77 2.34 13.81 2.97
CA ALA A 77 1.41 12.94 2.29
C ALA A 77 -0.01 13.49 2.48
N LEU A 78 -0.61 14.00 1.41
CA LEU A 78 -2.00 14.44 1.41
C LEU A 78 -2.90 13.23 1.17
N PHE A 79 -3.60 12.77 2.20
CA PHE A 79 -4.60 11.72 2.05
C PHE A 79 -5.76 12.22 1.20
N THR A 80 -5.98 11.59 0.06
CA THR A 80 -6.97 12.04 -0.92
C THR A 80 -8.24 11.22 -0.89
N ARG A 81 -8.13 9.92 -0.58
CA ARG A 81 -9.26 8.98 -0.66
C ARG A 81 -9.09 7.84 0.35
N ALA A 82 -10.20 7.40 0.91
CA ALA A 82 -10.27 6.19 1.71
C ALA A 82 -11.56 5.44 1.39
N PHE A 83 -11.44 4.14 1.08
CA PHE A 83 -12.58 3.25 0.94
C PHE A 83 -12.60 2.30 2.14
N GLN A 84 -13.73 2.25 2.84
CA GLN A 84 -13.88 1.42 4.04
C GLN A 84 -13.84 -0.08 3.73
N SER A 85 -14.29 -0.46 2.53
CA SER A 85 -14.39 -1.86 2.11
C SER A 85 -14.01 -2.01 0.64
N TRP A 86 -13.63 -3.24 0.29
CA TRP A 86 -13.44 -3.68 -1.08
C TRP A 86 -14.62 -4.57 -1.49
N ALA A 87 -15.14 -4.38 -2.69
CA ALA A 87 -16.23 -5.19 -3.23
C ALA A 87 -15.68 -6.49 -3.81
N TYR A 88 -16.20 -7.64 -3.38
CA TYR A 88 -15.83 -8.94 -3.94
C TYR A 88 -16.22 -9.03 -5.43
N VAL A 89 -15.34 -9.61 -6.24
CA VAL A 89 -15.53 -9.76 -7.69
C VAL A 89 -15.62 -11.24 -8.06
N ARG A 90 -14.59 -12.02 -7.69
CA ARG A 90 -14.48 -13.44 -8.07
C ARG A 90 -13.45 -14.17 -7.22
N SER A 91 -13.42 -15.48 -7.38
CA SER A 91 -12.36 -16.35 -6.87
C SER A 91 -11.88 -17.34 -7.91
N GLU A 92 -10.67 -17.82 -7.72
CA GLU A 92 -10.05 -18.87 -8.54
C GLU A 92 -9.27 -19.84 -7.65
N THR A 93 -9.13 -21.09 -8.11
CA THR A 93 -8.24 -22.06 -7.49
C THR A 93 -6.89 -22.00 -8.20
N THR A 94 -5.82 -21.93 -7.42
CA THR A 94 -4.45 -21.89 -7.93
C THR A 94 -3.97 -23.29 -8.30
N PRO A 95 -2.90 -23.42 -9.12
CA PRO A 95 -2.28 -24.72 -9.39
C PRO A 95 -1.77 -25.44 -8.14
N THR A 96 -1.51 -24.72 -7.05
CA THR A 96 -1.09 -25.28 -5.76
C THR A 96 -2.28 -25.68 -4.87
N GLY A 97 -3.52 -25.52 -5.34
CA GLY A 97 -4.75 -25.88 -4.61
C GLY A 97 -5.23 -24.83 -3.60
N SER A 98 -4.57 -23.67 -3.50
CA SER A 98 -5.07 -22.56 -2.68
C SER A 98 -6.20 -21.82 -3.42
N THR A 99 -7.04 -21.10 -2.67
CA THR A 99 -8.07 -20.24 -3.28
C THR A 99 -7.61 -18.78 -3.24
N ARG A 100 -7.70 -18.09 -4.37
CA ARG A 100 -7.55 -16.64 -4.46
C ARG A 100 -8.89 -15.97 -4.58
N SER A 101 -9.07 -14.84 -3.89
CA SER A 101 -10.28 -14.02 -3.99
C SER A 101 -9.89 -12.59 -4.36
N PHE A 102 -10.60 -12.02 -5.33
CA PHE A 102 -10.35 -10.70 -5.89
C PHE A 102 -11.43 -9.73 -5.43
N TYR A 103 -10.98 -8.56 -4.97
CA TYR A 103 -11.85 -7.49 -4.52
C TYR A 103 -11.42 -6.19 -5.17
N THR A 104 -12.35 -5.27 -5.44
CA THR A 104 -12.06 -3.99 -6.10
C THR A 104 -12.67 -2.79 -5.36
N VAL A 105 -12.18 -1.61 -5.69
CA VAL A 105 -12.71 -0.31 -5.27
C VAL A 105 -12.85 0.57 -6.52
N PRO A 106 -13.75 1.56 -6.55
CA PRO A 106 -13.93 2.45 -7.70
C PRO A 106 -12.77 3.47 -7.79
N PHE A 107 -11.59 2.97 -8.17
CA PHE A 107 -10.35 3.72 -8.31
C PHE A 107 -10.03 3.96 -9.78
N ASN A 108 -9.85 5.23 -10.16
CA ASN A 108 -9.71 5.67 -11.56
C ASN A 108 -8.26 5.99 -11.95
N PHE A 109 -7.27 5.46 -11.23
CA PHE A 109 -5.84 5.57 -11.56
C PHE A 109 -5.31 6.98 -11.86
N PRO A 110 -5.73 8.04 -11.14
CA PRO A 110 -5.24 9.38 -11.42
C PRO A 110 -3.73 9.41 -11.26
N GLU A 111 -3.09 10.30 -12.03
CA GLU A 111 -1.65 10.47 -11.96
C GLU A 111 -1.23 10.93 -10.56
N ASN A 112 -0.06 10.48 -10.12
CA ASN A 112 0.55 10.85 -8.84
C ASN A 112 -0.29 10.52 -7.59
N GLU A 113 -1.22 9.57 -7.70
CA GLU A 113 -1.93 8.99 -6.55
C GLU A 113 -1.37 7.61 -6.22
N TYR A 114 -1.13 7.40 -4.92
CA TYR A 114 -0.42 6.25 -4.37
C TYR A 114 -1.26 5.56 -3.32
N MET A 115 -1.19 4.23 -3.27
CA MET A 115 -1.92 3.42 -2.27
C MET A 115 -1.02 3.09 -1.08
N LEU A 116 -1.57 3.16 0.14
CA LEU A 116 -0.92 2.65 1.35
C LEU A 116 -0.76 1.13 1.25
N ILE A 117 0.48 0.65 1.19
CA ILE A 117 0.79 -0.78 0.97
C ILE A 117 1.28 -1.49 2.24
N ASN A 118 1.52 -0.78 3.35
CA ASN A 118 2.02 -1.40 4.60
C ASN A 118 1.15 -2.57 5.08
N THR A 119 -0.16 -2.48 4.94
CA THR A 119 -1.09 -3.52 5.38
C THR A 119 -1.03 -4.80 4.54
N PHE A 120 -0.44 -4.74 3.33
CA PHE A 120 -0.24 -5.86 2.41
C PHE A 120 1.04 -6.66 2.71
N GLY A 121 1.68 -6.37 3.84
CA GLY A 121 2.75 -7.18 4.43
C GLY A 121 2.26 -8.25 5.41
N MET A 122 1.02 -8.15 5.88
CA MET A 122 0.50 -8.97 6.98
C MET A 122 -0.44 -10.06 6.47
N ASN A 123 -0.45 -11.21 7.17
CA ASN A 123 -1.44 -12.24 6.94
C ASN A 123 -2.79 -11.81 7.53
N MET A 124 -3.87 -12.05 6.80
CA MET A 124 -5.22 -11.93 7.34
C MET A 124 -5.68 -13.23 7.99
N LEU A 125 -6.62 -13.09 8.93
CA LEU A 125 -7.27 -14.21 9.58
C LEU A 125 -8.16 -15.00 8.62
N THR A 126 -8.15 -16.32 8.80
CA THR A 126 -8.91 -17.28 7.98
C THR A 126 -9.71 -18.28 8.81
N GLY A 127 -9.64 -18.18 10.14
CA GLY A 127 -10.09 -19.24 11.05
C GLY A 127 -9.14 -20.44 11.15
N ALA A 128 -7.97 -20.38 10.50
CA ALA A 128 -6.92 -21.40 10.58
C ALA A 128 -5.55 -20.75 10.88
N GLY A 129 -4.63 -21.52 11.48
CA GLY A 129 -3.32 -21.02 11.92
C GLY A 129 -2.41 -20.53 10.78
N SER A 130 -2.65 -20.96 9.54
CA SER A 130 -1.88 -20.55 8.36
C SER A 130 -2.17 -19.11 7.90
N GLY A 131 -3.33 -18.55 8.25
CA GLY A 131 -3.80 -17.27 7.73
C GLY A 131 -3.92 -17.26 6.20
N ARG A 132 -4.01 -16.06 5.61
CA ARG A 132 -3.98 -15.85 4.16
C ARG A 132 -3.15 -14.62 3.82
N LEU A 133 -2.48 -14.67 2.69
CA LEU A 133 -1.70 -13.55 2.17
C LEU A 133 -2.63 -12.48 1.59
N VAL A 134 -2.18 -11.23 1.61
CA VAL A 134 -2.85 -10.11 0.97
C VAL A 134 -1.91 -9.47 -0.05
N LYS A 135 -2.44 -9.19 -1.23
CA LYS A 135 -1.68 -8.70 -2.38
C LYS A 135 -2.46 -7.58 -3.06
N THR A 136 -1.77 -6.65 -3.70
CA THR A 136 -2.40 -5.71 -4.65
C THR A 136 -2.19 -6.22 -6.06
N LEU A 137 -3.14 -5.95 -6.95
CA LEU A 137 -3.00 -6.18 -8.38
C LEU A 137 -3.48 -4.94 -9.14
N TRP A 138 -2.54 -4.24 -9.76
CA TRP A 138 -2.78 -3.04 -10.54
C TRP A 138 -2.93 -3.46 -12.00
N SER A 139 -4.16 -3.44 -12.52
CA SER A 139 -4.41 -3.63 -13.94
C SER A 139 -4.68 -2.29 -14.59
N PHE A 140 -3.63 -1.65 -15.11
CA PHE A 140 -3.73 -0.33 -15.73
C PHE A 140 -4.55 -0.37 -17.03
N SER A 141 -4.43 -1.46 -17.82
CA SER A 141 -5.19 -1.63 -19.06
C SER A 141 -6.68 -1.84 -18.82
N ALA A 142 -7.05 -2.58 -17.78
CA ALA A 142 -8.45 -2.75 -17.39
C ALA A 142 -8.98 -1.58 -16.54
N GLY A 143 -8.13 -0.61 -16.17
CA GLY A 143 -8.48 0.48 -15.27
C GLY A 143 -9.02 -0.02 -13.92
N THR A 144 -8.52 -1.16 -13.43
CA THR A 144 -9.05 -1.78 -12.19
C THR A 144 -7.92 -2.12 -11.22
N LEU A 145 -8.09 -1.67 -9.98
CA LEU A 145 -7.23 -2.03 -8.86
C LEU A 145 -7.91 -3.14 -8.07
N TYR A 146 -7.15 -4.19 -7.77
CA TYR A 146 -7.62 -5.27 -6.91
C TYR A 146 -6.80 -5.38 -5.63
N ALA A 147 -7.50 -5.71 -4.55
CA ALA A 147 -6.93 -6.48 -3.45
C ALA A 147 -7.16 -7.96 -3.74
N VAL A 148 -6.14 -8.79 -3.50
CA VAL A 148 -6.19 -10.22 -3.74
C VAL A 148 -5.80 -10.93 -2.46
N THR A 149 -6.66 -11.82 -1.97
CA THR A 149 -6.29 -12.73 -0.88
C THR A 149 -5.92 -14.10 -1.43
N ASP A 150 -5.02 -14.82 -0.77
CA ASP A 150 -4.57 -16.15 -1.19
C ASP A 150 -4.32 -17.05 0.03
N GLY A 151 -5.01 -18.18 0.10
CA GLY A 151 -4.85 -19.15 1.20
C GLY A 151 -5.64 -20.44 0.97
N PHE A 152 -5.29 -21.49 1.71
CA PHE A 152 -6.00 -22.78 1.68
C PHE A 152 -7.32 -22.78 2.46
N SER A 153 -7.43 -21.92 3.47
CA SER A 153 -8.71 -21.44 4.00
C SER A 153 -8.80 -19.96 3.65
N ASN A 154 -9.81 -19.55 2.90
CA ASN A 154 -9.92 -18.16 2.42
C ASN A 154 -11.39 -17.69 2.40
N PRO A 155 -11.92 -17.16 3.52
CA PRO A 155 -13.29 -16.65 3.57
C PRO A 155 -13.45 -15.41 2.67
N PHE A 156 -14.65 -15.10 2.19
CA PHE A 156 -14.86 -13.90 1.36
C PHE A 156 -14.78 -12.56 2.12
N VAL A 157 -14.80 -12.60 3.45
CA VAL A 157 -14.90 -11.39 4.26
C VAL A 157 -13.58 -10.61 4.19
N PHE A 158 -13.60 -9.31 3.84
CA PHE A 158 -12.40 -8.48 3.69
C PHE A 158 -12.60 -7.08 4.29
N PHE A 159 -11.82 -6.74 5.32
CA PHE A 159 -12.00 -5.51 6.12
C PHE A 159 -10.79 -4.57 6.13
N LEU A 160 -9.82 -4.74 5.23
CA LEU A 160 -8.72 -3.78 5.11
C LEU A 160 -9.18 -2.57 4.29
N PRO A 161 -9.08 -1.33 4.81
CA PRO A 161 -9.44 -0.16 4.04
C PRO A 161 -8.43 0.07 2.90
N ALA A 162 -8.91 0.62 1.79
CA ALA A 162 -8.05 1.12 0.72
C ALA A 162 -7.77 2.60 0.97
N VAL A 163 -6.52 2.96 1.28
CA VAL A 163 -6.14 4.34 1.63
C VAL A 163 -5.17 4.87 0.59
N PHE A 164 -5.42 6.09 0.11
CA PHE A 164 -4.65 6.73 -0.94
C PHE A 164 -4.15 8.10 -0.52
N ALA A 165 -3.00 8.49 -1.06
CA ALA A 165 -2.41 9.79 -0.84
C ALA A 165 -1.67 10.30 -2.08
N LYS A 166 -1.45 11.61 -2.11
CA LYS A 166 -0.54 12.31 -3.03
C LYS A 166 0.61 12.92 -2.24
N LEU A 167 1.73 13.17 -2.91
CA LEU A 167 2.78 14.02 -2.35
C LEU A 167 2.36 15.48 -2.52
N SER A 168 2.35 16.24 -1.42
CA SER A 168 2.26 17.70 -1.49
C SER A 168 3.56 18.20 -2.11
N VAL A 169 3.44 18.84 -3.28
CA VAL A 169 4.55 19.50 -3.98
C VAL A 169 4.58 20.97 -3.58
#